data_AF-I5BXV5-F1
#
_entry.id   AF-I5BXV5-F1
#
_cell.length_a   1.000
_cell.length_b   1.000
_cell.length_c   1.000
_cell.angle_alpha   90.00
_cell.angle_beta   90.00
_cell.angle_gamma   90.00
#
_symmetry.space_group_name_H-M   'P 1'
#
loop_
_entity.id
_entity.type
_entity.pdbx_description
1 polymer ?
#
loop_
_entity_poly.entity_id
_entity_poly.type
_entity_poly.pdbx_seq_one_letter_code
_entity_poly.pdbx_strand_id
1 'polypeptide(L)' 'MQKTENYKQSEVGLIPEEWEVKFIKQVAPLQRGFDLPTKDIKTGPFPVVYSNGIVNYHNDFKVKNLGWSQEDLVQ' A
#
# COMPACT_ATOMS: atom_id res chain seq x y z
N MET A 1 38.63 -6.87 3.99
CA MET A 1 37.63 -7.95 3.81
C MET A 1 36.36 -7.48 4.50
N GLN A 2 35.31 -7.13 3.75
CA GLN A 2 34.05 -6.62 4.32
C GLN A 2 33.25 -7.82 4.85
N LYS A 3 32.81 -7.77 6.11
CA LYS A 3 32.08 -8.84 6.81
C LYS A 3 30.79 -9.20 6.07
N THR A 4 30.72 -10.41 5.53
CA THR A 4 29.49 -11.09 5.12
C THR A 4 28.83 -11.80 6.32
N GLU A 5 28.73 -11.14 7.48
CA GLU A 5 28.40 -11.83 8.75
C GLU A 5 26.96 -11.72 9.23
N ASN A 6 26.11 -10.87 8.65
CA ASN A 6 24.80 -10.59 9.23
C ASN A 6 23.66 -11.14 8.36
N TYR A 7 23.72 -12.42 7.98
CA TYR A 7 22.65 -13.10 7.23
C TYR A 7 22.22 -14.36 7.98
N LYS A 8 20.91 -14.61 7.99
CA LYS A 8 20.30 -15.82 8.55
C LYS A 8 19.61 -16.64 7.47
N GLN A 9 19.60 -17.95 7.65
CA GLN A 9 18.81 -18.84 6.82
C GLN A 9 17.33 -18.75 7.20
N SER A 10 16.46 -18.56 6.21
CA SER A 10 15.00 -18.53 6.38
C SER A 10 14.30 -19.45 5.37
N GLU A 11 12.97 -19.54 5.46
CA GLU A 11 12.12 -20.30 4.53
C GLU A 11 12.15 -19.75 3.09
N VAL A 12 12.49 -18.47 2.90
CA VAL A 12 12.63 -17.82 1.59
C VAL A 12 14.09 -17.72 1.13
N GLY A 13 15.02 -18.34 1.87
CA GLY A 13 16.46 -18.32 1.58
C GLY A 13 17.27 -17.48 2.56
N LEU A 14 18.47 -17.09 2.14
CA LEU A 14 19.37 -16.23 2.91
C LEU A 14 18.87 -14.79 2.92
N ILE A 15 18.58 -14.27 4.10
CA ILE A 15 18.11 -12.89 4.32
C ILE A 15 18.98 -12.20 5.37
N PRO A 16 19.04 -10.87 5.41
CA PRO A 16 19.72 -10.16 6.48
C PRO A 16 19.17 -10.57 7.86
N GLU A 17 20.03 -10.63 8.87
CA GLU A 17 19.66 -11.07 10.22
C GLU A 17 18.54 -10.20 10.83
N GLU A 18 18.52 -8.91 10.51
CA GLU A 18 17.53 -7.93 10.95
C GLU A 18 16.16 -8.08 10.27
N TRP A 19 16.08 -8.79 9.14
CA TRP A 19 14.83 -8.93 8.39
C TRP A 19 13.93 -10.00 8.99
N GLU A 20 12.63 -9.76 9.04
CA GLU A 20 11.63 -10.71 9.49
C GLU A 20 10.78 -11.19 8.32
N VAL A 21 10.60 -12.51 8.18
CA VAL A 21 9.70 -13.06 7.16
C VAL A 21 8.27 -12.98 7.69
N LYS A 22 7.39 -12.30 6.93
CA LYS A 22 5.98 -12.14 7.24
C LYS A 22 5.11 -12.49 6.05
N PHE A 23 3.88 -12.90 6.32
CA PHE A 23 2.88 -13.03 5.27
C PHE A 23 2.43 -11.64 4.80
N ILE A 24 2.20 -11.48 3.49
CA ILE A 24 1.73 -10.21 2.90
C ILE A 24 0.49 -9.66 3.64
N LYS A 25 -0.44 -10.53 4.02
CA LYS A 25 -1.67 -10.15 4.76
C LYS A 25 -1.39 -9.48 6.12
N GLN A 26 -0.22 -9.72 6.72
CA GLN A 26 0.17 -9.13 8.01
C GLN A 26 0.74 -7.71 7.87
N VAL A 27 1.32 -7.38 6.71
CA VAL A 27 1.96 -6.08 6.47
C VAL A 27 1.14 -5.18 5.55
N ALA A 28 0.37 -5.77 4.65
CA ALA A 28 -0.47 -5.09 3.66
C ALA A 28 -1.82 -5.83 3.57
N PRO A 29 -2.74 -5.59 4.52
CA PRO A 29 -4.05 -6.22 4.48
C PRO A 29 -4.82 -5.79 3.23
N LEU A 30 -5.26 -6.75 2.43
CA LEU A 30 -6.04 -6.46 1.23
C LEU A 30 -7.47 -6.02 1.62
N GLN A 31 -7.80 -4.77 1.34
CA GLN A 31 -9.15 -4.24 1.50
C GLN A 31 -9.82 -4.10 0.13
N ARG A 32 -11.08 -4.54 0.02
CA ARG A 32 -11.87 -4.30 -1.20
C ARG A 32 -12.13 -2.81 -1.32
N GLY A 33 -11.91 -2.27 -2.52
CA GLY A 33 -12.29 -0.90 -2.85
C GLY A 33 -13.80 -0.67 -2.83
N PHE A 34 -14.17 0.59 -2.98
CA PHE A 34 -15.55 1.01 -3.18
C PHE A 34 -15.84 1.15 -4.67
N ASP A 35 -17.04 0.79 -5.07
CA ASP A 35 -17.46 0.98 -6.45
C ASP A 35 -17.68 2.49 -6.72
N LEU A 36 -17.04 2.97 -7.80
CA LEU A 36 -17.19 4.32 -8.34
C LEU A 36 -17.38 4.22 -9.87
N PRO A 37 -18.60 3.93 -10.34
CA PRO A 37 -18.92 3.95 -11.76
C PRO A 37 -18.62 5.32 -12.39
N THR A 38 -18.19 5.34 -13.66
CA THR A 38 -17.83 6.58 -14.36
C THR A 38 -18.93 7.65 -14.34
N LYS A 39 -20.20 7.23 -14.41
CA LYS A 39 -21.37 8.11 -14.35
C LYS A 39 -21.53 8.84 -13.01
N ASP A 40 -20.94 8.31 -11.95
CA ASP A 40 -21.05 8.84 -10.59
C ASP A 40 -19.85 9.72 -10.23
N ILE A 41 -18.85 9.82 -11.12
CA ILE A 41 -17.69 10.69 -10.95
C ILE A 41 -18.12 12.15 -11.06
N LYS A 42 -17.86 12.90 -9.99
CA LYS A 42 -18.03 14.35 -9.90
C LYS A 42 -16.67 15.01 -9.74
N THR A 43 -16.33 15.98 -10.60
CA THR A 43 -15.06 16.71 -10.57
C THR A 43 -14.74 17.25 -9.18
N GLY A 44 -13.51 17.04 -8.72
CA GLY A 44 -13.03 17.52 -7.44
C GLY A 44 -11.51 17.40 -7.31
N PRO A 45 -10.95 17.52 -6.08
CA PRO A 45 -9.51 17.54 -5.88
C PRO A 45 -8.87 16.15 -5.78
N PHE A 46 -9.66 15.07 -5.63
CA PHE A 46 -9.12 13.74 -5.33
C PHE A 46 -8.90 12.92 -6.60
N PRO A 47 -7.68 12.44 -6.90
CA PRO A 47 -7.41 11.68 -8.12
C PRO A 47 -8.05 10.29 -8.09
N VAL A 48 -8.59 9.86 -9.23
CA VAL A 48 -9.06 8.49 -9.46
C VAL A 48 -7.97 7.73 -10.22
N VAL A 49 -7.33 6.77 -9.54
CA VAL A 49 -6.20 5.99 -10.06
C VAL A 49 -6.71 4.70 -10.71
N TYR A 50 -6.37 4.51 -11.97
CA TYR A 50 -6.61 3.32 -12.76
C TYR A 50 -5.30 2.56 -13.02
N SER A 51 -5.36 1.39 -13.65
CA SER A 51 -4.16 0.63 -14.06
C SER A 51 -3.26 1.38 -15.05
N ASN A 52 -3.80 2.37 -15.76
CA ASN A 52 -3.09 3.24 -16.71
C ASN A 52 -2.78 4.63 -16.13
N GLY A 53 -2.95 4.84 -14.82
CA GLY A 53 -2.66 6.11 -14.15
C GLY A 53 -3.90 6.92 -13.79
N ILE A 54 -3.72 8.22 -13.58
CA ILE A 54 -4.78 9.14 -13.16
C ILE A 54 -5.47 9.71 -14.40
N VAL A 55 -6.75 9.38 -14.57
CA VAL A 55 -7.56 9.82 -15.73
C VAL A 55 -8.69 10.76 -15.31
N ASN A 56 -9.12 10.72 -14.05
CA ASN A 56 -10.23 11.50 -13.53
C ASN A 56 -9.94 12.02 -12.13
N TYR A 57 -10.78 12.96 -11.68
CA TYR A 57 -10.80 13.42 -10.31
C TYR A 57 -12.21 13.39 -9.73
N HIS A 58 -12.33 12.99 -8.47
CA HIS A 58 -13.56 12.94 -7.71
C HIS A 58 -13.60 13.99 -6.60
N ASN A 59 -14.79 14.35 -6.14
CA ASN A 59 -15.03 15.33 -5.08
C ASN A 59 -15.19 14.70 -3.69
N ASP A 60 -15.22 13.37 -3.60
CA ASP A 60 -15.42 12.64 -2.36
C ASP A 60 -14.56 11.37 -2.32
N PHE A 61 -14.29 10.85 -1.12
CA PHE A 61 -13.61 9.58 -0.90
C PHE A 61 -14.30 8.81 0.23
N LYS A 62 -14.43 7.49 0.07
CA LYS A 62 -15.21 6.64 0.99
C LYS A 62 -14.37 5.99 2.09
N VAL A 63 -13.04 6.15 2.04
CA VAL A 63 -12.14 5.52 3.00
C VAL A 63 -12.09 6.36 4.29
N LYS A 64 -12.52 5.78 5.41
CA LYS A 64 -12.57 6.48 6.70
C LYS A 64 -11.40 6.14 7.63
N ASN A 65 -10.76 4.99 7.42
CA ASN A 65 -9.64 4.55 8.24
C ASN A 65 -8.92 3.39 7.54
N LEU A 66 -7.74 3.63 6.96
CA LEU A 66 -6.95 2.57 6.30
C LEU A 66 -6.23 1.66 7.31
N GLY A 67 -6.33 1.93 8.62
CA GLY A 67 -5.49 1.27 9.63
C GLY A 67 -4.07 1.83 9.69
N TRP A 68 -3.81 2.91 8.95
CA TRP A 68 -2.60 3.72 9.01
C TRP A 68 -2.92 4.96 9.84
N SER A 69 -1.99 5.33 10.73
CA SER A 69 -2.12 6.51 11.56
C SER A 69 -2.13 7.78 10.69
N GLN A 70 -2.64 8.91 11.21
CA GLN A 70 -2.60 10.20 10.49
C GLN A 70 -1.17 10.62 10.09
N GLU A 71 -0.16 10.06 10.74
CA GLU A 71 1.28 10.31 10.51
C GLU A 71 1.78 9.60 9.24
N ASP A 72 1.13 8.50 8.84
CA ASP A 72 1.50 7.71 7.66
C ASP A 72 0.96 8.31 6.34
N LEU A 73 0.05 9.29 6.44
CA LEU A 73 -0.60 9.94 5.29
C LEU A 73 0.11 11.22 4.84
N VAL A 74 1.24 11.57 5.46
CA VAL A 74 2.07 12.72 5.06
C VAL A 74 3.43 12.20 4.60
N GLN A 75 3.61 12.13 3.28
CA GLN A 75 4.92 12.31 2.65
C GLN A 75 4.94 13.68 1.97
#